data_AF-A0A5M4B622-F1
#
_entry.id   AF-A0A5M4B622-F1
#
_cell.length_a   1.000
_cell.length_b   1.000
_cell.length_c   1.000
_cell.angle_alpha   90.00
_cell.angle_beta   90.00
_cell.angle_gamma   90.00
#
_symmetry.space_group_name_H-M   'P 1'
#
loop_
_entity.id
_entity.type
_entity.pdbx_description
1 polymer ?
#
loop_
_entity_poly.entity_id
_entity_poly.type
_entity_poly.pdbx_seq_one_letter_code
_entity_poly.pdbx_strand_id
1 'polypeptide(L)'
;MAKDNYISIEFSQEELDKMDNLLSQLEEIVKDKFISLTPEERMEHARVGNKTEDWISRVKIFMGQYPDLVLQHINVEEFNRDYKARQALLPLLRRLQAITNRVDDTTLLLGSDLHYNGITFYKGVKAMAQINAPNAQTIYDDLKTRFAGRPSMRKKDKDESAPQ
;
A
#
# COMPACT_ATOMS: atom_id res chain seq x y z
N MET A 1 -6.91 23.63 -19.44
CA MET A 1 -7.96 22.61 -19.23
C MET A 1 -7.96 22.27 -17.76
N ALA A 2 -9.07 22.49 -17.06
CA ALA A 2 -9.25 21.94 -15.71
C ALA A 2 -9.13 20.42 -15.83
N LYS A 3 -8.34 19.79 -14.97
CA LYS A 3 -8.30 18.34 -14.89
C LYS A 3 -9.65 17.89 -14.35
N ASP A 4 -10.29 16.95 -15.04
CA ASP A 4 -11.52 16.33 -14.55
C ASP A 4 -11.22 15.66 -13.20
N ASN A 5 -12.08 15.89 -12.21
CA ASN A 5 -11.98 15.29 -10.89
C ASN A 5 -12.03 13.76 -11.02
N TYR A 6 -11.01 13.05 -10.54
CA TYR A 6 -10.92 11.60 -10.74
C TYR A 6 -11.99 10.84 -9.96
N ILE A 7 -12.33 11.30 -8.75
CA ILE A 7 -13.35 10.66 -7.92
C ILE A 7 -14.07 11.68 -7.02
N SER A 8 -15.37 11.47 -6.80
CA SER A 8 -16.19 12.25 -5.87
C SER A 8 -16.89 11.29 -4.91
N ILE A 9 -16.42 11.23 -3.67
CA ILE A 9 -16.99 10.41 -2.61
C ILE A 9 -17.04 11.20 -1.31
N GLU A 10 -17.99 10.86 -0.46
CA GLU A 10 -18.18 11.39 0.88
C GLU A 10 -18.47 10.21 1.81
N PHE A 11 -17.97 10.28 3.04
CA PHE A 11 -18.24 9.29 4.08
C PHE A 11 -19.02 9.95 5.20
N SER A 12 -20.13 9.33 5.60
CA SER A 12 -20.82 9.70 6.84
C SER A 12 -19.99 9.25 8.05
N GLN A 13 -20.19 9.92 9.19
CA GLN A 13 -19.54 9.51 10.43
C GLN A 13 -19.94 8.07 10.84
N GLU A 14 -21.20 7.69 10.61
CA GLU A 14 -21.70 6.34 10.89
C GLU A 14 -20.95 5.26 10.09
N GLU A 15 -20.64 5.52 8.81
CA GLU A 15 -19.86 4.59 7.99
C GLU A 15 -18.43 4.42 8.51
N LEU A 16 -17.78 5.52 8.91
CA LEU A 16 -16.42 5.50 9.45
C LEU A 16 -16.37 4.76 10.80
N ASP A 17 -17.31 5.05 11.70
CA ASP A 17 -17.38 4.39 13.01
C ASP A 17 -17.63 2.88 12.86
N LYS A 18 -18.47 2.50 11.90
CA LYS A 18 -18.72 1.09 11.58
C LYS A 18 -17.48 0.38 11.03
N MET A 19 -16.72 1.05 10.17
CA MET A 19 -15.46 0.50 9.64
C MET A 19 -14.43 0.31 10.76
N ASP A 20 -14.25 1.31 11.62
CA ASP A 20 -13.33 1.27 12.76
C ASP A 20 -13.68 0.14 13.75
N ASN A 21 -14.97 -0.01 14.06
CA ASN A 21 -15.45 -1.08 14.93
C ASN A 21 -15.17 -2.47 14.33
N LEU A 22 -15.42 -2.67 13.04
CA LEU A 22 -15.14 -3.94 12.35
C LEU A 22 -13.65 -4.27 12.30
N LEU A 23 -12.79 -3.25 12.13
CA LEU A 23 -11.34 -3.43 12.20
C LEU A 23 -10.90 -3.83 13.61
N SER A 24 -11.40 -3.13 14.63
CA SER A 24 -11.12 -3.47 16.05
C SER A 24 -11.53 -4.92 16.39
N GLN A 25 -12.70 -5.36 15.92
CA GLN A 25 -13.14 -6.75 16.11
C GLN A 25 -12.21 -7.75 15.39
N LEU A 26 -11.75 -7.41 14.19
CA LEU A 26 -10.81 -8.25 13.45
C LEU A 26 -9.46 -8.33 14.17
N GLU A 27 -8.97 -7.21 14.70
CA GLU A 27 -7.73 -7.12 15.47
C GLU A 27 -7.77 -7.99 16.73
N GLU A 28 -8.86 -7.93 17.49
CA GLU A 28 -9.06 -8.79 18.67
C GLU A 28 -9.06 -10.28 18.31
N ILE A 29 -9.64 -10.68 17.17
CA ILE A 29 -9.63 -12.08 16.72
C ILE A 29 -8.21 -12.57 16.38
N VAL A 30 -7.38 -11.72 15.81
CA VAL A 30 -6.04 -12.12 15.33
C VAL A 30 -4.94 -12.00 16.38
N LYS A 31 -5.13 -11.15 17.40
CA LYS A 31 -4.13 -10.78 18.40
C LYS A 31 -3.37 -11.95 19.03
N ASP A 32 -4.07 -13.02 19.40
CA ASP A 32 -3.46 -14.15 20.11
C ASP A 32 -2.93 -15.27 19.20
N LYS A 33 -3.32 -15.27 17.93
CA LYS A 33 -3.07 -16.40 17.00
C LYS A 33 -2.15 -16.05 15.84
N PHE A 34 -1.94 -14.77 15.57
CA PHE A 34 -1.22 -14.29 14.40
C PHE A 34 0.10 -13.65 14.83
N ILE A 35 1.08 -13.80 13.95
CA ILE A 35 2.43 -13.28 14.15
C ILE A 35 2.66 -12.18 13.13
N SER A 36 3.25 -11.07 13.59
CA SER A 36 3.75 -10.02 12.71
C SER A 36 5.23 -10.27 12.44
N LEU A 37 5.62 -10.21 11.17
CA LEU A 37 7.01 -10.32 10.74
C LEU A 37 7.46 -8.97 10.19
N THR A 38 8.67 -8.56 10.56
CA THR A 38 9.40 -7.45 9.97
C THR A 38 9.70 -7.73 8.48
N PRO A 39 10.00 -6.69 7.67
CA PRO A 39 10.43 -6.88 6.29
C PRO A 39 11.62 -7.84 6.15
N GLU A 40 12.57 -7.78 7.07
CA GLU A 40 13.77 -8.61 7.11
C GLU A 40 13.43 -10.07 7.41
N GLU A 41 12.65 -10.35 8.47
CA GLU A 41 12.20 -11.72 8.81
C GLU A 41 11.39 -12.33 7.67
N ARG A 42 10.59 -11.54 6.95
CA ARG A 42 9.85 -12.02 5.77
C ARG A 42 10.76 -12.49 4.65
N MET A 43 11.97 -11.96 4.52
CA MET A 43 12.92 -12.35 3.48
C MET A 43 13.60 -13.69 3.78
N GLU A 44 13.67 -14.09 5.04
CA GLU A 44 14.27 -15.37 5.46
C GLU A 44 13.41 -16.59 5.11
N HIS A 45 12.10 -16.38 4.92
CA HIS A 45 11.17 -17.46 4.64
C HIS A 45 10.87 -17.62 3.14
N ALA A 46 11.02 -18.85 2.65
CA ALA A 46 10.64 -19.20 1.28
C ALA A 46 9.14 -19.02 1.06
N ARG A 47 8.77 -18.34 -0.04
CA ARG A 47 7.37 -18.11 -0.39
C ARG A 47 6.75 -19.37 -1.01
N VAL A 48 5.61 -19.78 -0.47
CA VAL A 48 4.79 -20.84 -1.06
C VAL A 48 3.87 -20.21 -2.11
N GLY A 49 4.22 -20.39 -3.38
CA GLY A 49 3.35 -20.05 -4.52
C GLY A 49 2.38 -21.18 -4.87
N ASN A 50 1.47 -20.93 -5.82
CA ASN A 50 0.41 -21.88 -6.21
C ASN A 50 0.93 -23.28 -6.57
N LYS A 51 2.01 -23.37 -7.35
CA LYS A 51 2.61 -24.67 -7.72
C LYS A 51 3.07 -25.48 -6.50
N THR A 52 3.66 -24.78 -5.52
CA THR A 52 4.12 -25.39 -4.27
C THR A 52 2.94 -25.79 -3.40
N GLU A 53 1.86 -24.99 -3.37
CA GLU A 53 0.62 -25.34 -2.66
C GLU A 53 0.00 -26.63 -3.22
N ASP A 54 -0.10 -26.76 -4.55
CA ASP A 54 -0.58 -27.98 -5.20
C ASP A 54 0.31 -29.19 -4.88
N TRP A 55 1.62 -28.97 -4.79
CA TRP A 55 2.56 -30.01 -4.38
C TRP A 55 2.35 -30.42 -2.92
N ILE A 56 2.16 -29.48 -1.99
CA ILE A 56 1.88 -29.77 -0.57
C ILE A 56 0.59 -30.61 -0.44
N SER A 57 -0.46 -30.28 -1.20
CA SER A 57 -1.71 -31.07 -1.22
C SER A 57 -1.46 -32.54 -1.64
N ARG A 58 -0.62 -32.76 -2.66
CA ARG A 58 -0.21 -34.11 -3.06
C ARG A 58 0.63 -34.81 -2.00
N VAL A 59 1.57 -34.11 -1.38
CA VAL A 59 2.38 -34.65 -0.26
C VAL A 59 1.46 -35.14 0.86
N LYS A 60 0.47 -34.34 1.25
CA LYS A 60 -0.52 -34.72 2.26
C LYS A 60 -1.24 -36.03 1.92
N ILE A 61 -1.63 -36.22 0.66
CA ILE A 61 -2.29 -37.44 0.19
C ILE A 61 -1.35 -38.64 0.34
N PHE A 62 -0.11 -38.52 -0.16
CA PHE A 62 0.87 -39.61 -0.12
C PHE A 62 1.30 -39.99 1.29
N MET A 63 1.45 -39.03 2.20
CA MET A 63 1.75 -39.31 3.62
C MET A 63 0.64 -40.12 4.29
N GLY A 64 -0.63 -39.94 3.88
CA GLY A 64 -1.75 -40.73 4.38
C GLY A 64 -1.87 -42.11 3.73
N GLN A 65 -1.52 -42.24 2.46
CA GLN A 65 -1.57 -43.51 1.72
C GLN A 65 -0.42 -44.45 2.04
N TYR A 66 0.77 -43.90 2.31
CA TYR A 66 2.00 -44.66 2.51
C TYR A 66 2.66 -44.27 3.86
N PRO A 67 2.03 -44.58 5.00
CA PRO A 67 2.56 -44.23 6.32
C PRO A 67 3.94 -44.83 6.60
N ASP A 68 4.27 -45.98 6.00
CA ASP A 68 5.59 -46.63 6.13
C ASP A 68 6.75 -45.80 5.54
N LEU A 69 6.45 -44.87 4.62
CA LEU A 69 7.44 -43.95 4.04
C LEU A 69 7.60 -42.66 4.87
N VAL A 70 6.77 -42.46 5.89
CA VAL A 70 6.86 -41.28 6.76
C VAL A 70 7.97 -41.50 7.78
N LEU A 71 8.98 -40.63 7.74
CA LEU A 71 10.08 -40.68 8.68
C LEU A 71 9.61 -40.31 10.10
N GLN A 72 10.21 -40.94 11.11
CA GLN A 72 9.81 -40.80 12.52
C GLN A 72 9.85 -39.36 13.06
N HIS A 73 10.68 -38.49 12.49
CA HIS A 73 10.78 -37.09 12.90
C HIS A 73 9.69 -36.19 12.29
N ILE A 74 8.85 -36.71 11.40
CA ILE A 74 7.77 -35.95 10.80
C ILE A 74 6.50 -36.10 11.64
N ASN A 75 6.05 -35.00 12.24
CA ASN A 75 4.77 -34.96 12.94
C ASN A 75 3.62 -34.76 11.94
N VAL A 76 3.00 -35.85 11.52
CA VAL A 76 1.89 -35.84 10.54
C VAL A 76 0.65 -35.13 11.08
N GLU A 77 0.39 -35.23 12.39
CA GLU A 77 -0.75 -34.56 13.00
C GLU A 77 -0.59 -33.03 12.95
N GLU A 78 0.60 -32.53 13.29
CA GLU A 78 0.91 -31.11 13.20
C GLU A 78 0.85 -30.61 11.76
N PHE A 79 1.48 -31.33 10.83
CA PHE A 79 1.38 -31.01 9.40
C PHE A 79 -0.07 -30.89 8.92
N ASN A 80 -0.95 -31.78 9.38
CA ASN A 80 -2.37 -31.75 9.04
C ASN A 80 -3.09 -30.54 9.66
N ARG A 81 -2.75 -30.16 10.90
CA ARG A 81 -3.28 -28.94 11.55
C ARG A 81 -2.87 -27.69 10.78
N ASP A 82 -1.59 -27.57 10.43
CA ASP A 82 -1.05 -26.45 9.67
C ASP A 82 -1.67 -26.35 8.28
N TYR A 83 -1.76 -27.47 7.57
CA TYR A 83 -2.41 -27.53 6.26
C TYR A 83 -3.85 -27.01 6.33
N LYS A 84 -4.63 -27.48 7.31
CA LYS A 84 -6.03 -27.05 7.48
C LYS A 84 -6.13 -25.56 7.82
N ALA A 85 -5.28 -25.07 8.73
CA ALA A 85 -5.26 -23.66 9.11
C ALA A 85 -4.92 -22.77 7.90
N ARG A 86 -3.87 -23.12 7.15
CA ARG A 86 -3.46 -22.40 5.95
C ARG A 86 -4.56 -22.35 4.89
N GLN A 87 -5.23 -23.47 4.62
CA GLN A 87 -6.34 -23.53 3.66
C GLN A 87 -7.52 -22.64 4.06
N ALA A 88 -7.78 -22.48 5.37
CA ALA A 88 -8.80 -21.54 5.86
C ALA A 88 -8.36 -20.06 5.73
N LEU A 89 -7.07 -19.77 5.92
CA LEU A 89 -6.54 -18.40 5.87
C LEU A 89 -6.36 -17.85 4.45
N LEU A 90 -6.00 -18.69 3.47
CA LEU A 90 -5.73 -18.23 2.09
C LEU A 90 -6.91 -17.48 1.43
N PRO A 91 -8.18 -17.92 1.53
CA PRO A 91 -9.33 -17.15 1.04
C PRO A 91 -9.53 -15.83 1.80
N LEU A 92 -9.33 -15.82 3.12
CA LEU A 92 -9.46 -14.61 3.94
C LEU A 92 -8.41 -13.57 3.56
N LEU A 93 -7.15 -13.99 3.41
CA LEU A 93 -6.06 -13.14 2.96
C LEU A 93 -6.37 -12.48 1.61
N ARG A 94 -6.87 -13.24 0.63
CA ARG A 94 -7.26 -12.71 -0.68
C ARG A 94 -8.36 -11.65 -0.59
N ARG A 95 -9.36 -11.85 0.28
CA ARG A 95 -10.43 -10.87 0.51
C ARG A 95 -9.90 -9.59 1.16
N LEU A 96 -9.03 -9.72 2.17
CA LEU A 96 -8.40 -8.58 2.83
C LEU A 96 -7.55 -7.78 1.85
N GLN A 97 -6.71 -8.44 1.04
CA GLN A 97 -5.91 -7.80 -0.01
C GLN A 97 -6.78 -7.04 -1.00
N ALA A 98 -7.91 -7.62 -1.43
CA ALA A 98 -8.83 -6.93 -2.34
C ALA A 98 -9.47 -5.68 -1.71
N ILE A 99 -9.77 -5.72 -0.42
CA ILE A 99 -10.27 -4.55 0.33
C ILE A 99 -9.18 -3.49 0.45
N THR A 100 -7.97 -3.87 0.88
CA THR A 100 -6.83 -2.96 1.00
C THR A 100 -6.54 -2.27 -0.33
N ASN A 101 -6.46 -3.02 -1.43
CA ASN A 101 -6.22 -2.44 -2.74
C ASN A 101 -7.28 -1.39 -3.12
N ARG A 102 -8.57 -1.65 -2.83
CA ARG A 102 -9.64 -0.66 -3.11
C ARG A 102 -9.47 0.61 -2.28
N VAL A 103 -9.11 0.47 -1.00
CA VAL A 103 -8.87 1.62 -0.12
C VAL A 103 -7.65 2.41 -0.59
N ASP A 104 -6.56 1.72 -0.95
CA ASP A 104 -5.33 2.32 -1.46
C ASP A 104 -5.58 3.06 -2.78
N ASP A 105 -6.25 2.43 -3.74
CA ASP A 105 -6.60 3.03 -5.04
C ASP A 105 -7.48 4.27 -4.86
N THR A 106 -8.48 4.20 -3.97
CA THR A 106 -9.37 5.33 -3.66
C THR A 106 -8.59 6.50 -3.04
N THR A 107 -7.71 6.20 -2.09
CA THR A 107 -6.88 7.20 -1.40
C THR A 107 -5.90 7.85 -2.38
N LEU A 108 -5.34 7.07 -3.31
CA LEU A 108 -4.47 7.56 -4.38
C LEU A 108 -5.19 8.56 -5.29
N LEU A 109 -6.43 8.24 -5.69
CA LEU A 109 -7.22 9.12 -6.55
C LEU A 109 -7.61 10.42 -5.83
N LEU A 110 -8.12 10.32 -4.60
CA LEU A 110 -8.42 11.49 -3.76
C LEU A 110 -7.19 12.39 -3.56
N GLY A 111 -6.05 11.78 -3.22
CA GLY A 111 -4.78 12.51 -3.06
C GLY A 111 -4.32 13.18 -4.36
N SER A 112 -4.57 12.55 -5.50
CA SER A 112 -4.26 13.12 -6.82
C SER A 112 -5.10 14.34 -7.16
N ASP A 113 -6.39 14.33 -6.81
CA ASP A 113 -7.31 15.47 -6.98
C ASP A 113 -6.93 16.62 -6.04
N LEU A 114 -6.72 16.33 -4.76
CA LEU A 114 -6.27 17.31 -3.76
C LEU A 114 -4.94 17.96 -4.16
N HIS A 115 -3.98 17.16 -4.63
CA HIS A 115 -2.69 17.67 -5.08
C HIS A 115 -2.82 18.57 -6.31
N TYR A 116 -3.63 18.18 -7.31
CA TYR A 116 -3.87 19.00 -8.48
C TYR A 116 -4.53 20.35 -8.12
N ASN A 117 -5.55 20.33 -7.27
CA ASN A 117 -6.24 21.53 -6.81
C ASN A 117 -5.31 22.43 -6.00
N GLY A 118 -4.51 21.85 -5.10
CA GLY A 118 -3.50 22.59 -4.33
C GLY A 118 -2.45 23.26 -5.22
N ILE A 119 -1.95 22.58 -6.25
CA ILE A 119 -1.01 23.17 -7.23
C ILE A 119 -1.67 24.32 -8.02
N THR A 120 -2.93 24.13 -8.41
CA THR A 120 -3.68 25.15 -9.15
C THR A 120 -3.91 26.40 -8.30
N PHE A 121 -4.32 26.22 -7.05
CA PHE A 121 -4.44 27.31 -6.07
C PHE A 121 -3.09 28.01 -5.85
N TYR A 122 -2.01 27.27 -5.61
CA TYR A 122 -0.66 27.83 -5.44
C TYR A 122 -0.22 28.70 -6.64
N LYS A 123 -0.46 28.25 -7.87
CA LYS A 123 -0.18 29.04 -9.08
C LYS A 123 -1.00 30.32 -9.14
N GLY A 124 -2.28 30.25 -8.76
CA GLY A 124 -3.16 31.41 -8.63
C GLY A 124 -2.64 32.41 -7.60
N VAL A 125 -2.31 31.95 -6.39
CA VAL A 125 -1.73 32.80 -5.32
C VAL A 125 -0.43 33.46 -5.78
N LYS A 126 0.44 32.72 -6.47
CA LYS A 126 1.66 33.29 -7.06
C LYS A 126 1.37 34.44 -8.04
N ALA A 127 0.38 34.29 -8.91
CA ALA A 127 -0.01 35.34 -9.85
C ALA A 127 -0.62 36.56 -9.10
N MET A 128 -1.40 36.30 -8.05
CA MET A 128 -1.99 37.37 -7.22
C MET A 128 -0.93 38.13 -6.40
N ALA A 129 0.13 37.44 -5.95
CA ALA A 129 1.26 38.07 -5.28
C ALA A 129 2.00 39.06 -6.22
N GLN A 130 2.11 38.74 -7.53
CA GLN A 130 2.74 39.63 -8.51
C GLN A 130 2.00 40.96 -8.72
N ILE A 131 0.68 40.98 -8.46
CA ILE A 131 -0.13 42.21 -8.53
C ILE A 131 -0.38 42.84 -7.16
N ASN A 132 0.40 42.46 -6.14
CA ASN A 132 0.29 42.94 -4.76
C ASN A 132 -1.12 42.78 -4.16
N ALA A 133 -1.82 41.69 -4.50
CA ALA A 133 -3.11 41.40 -3.89
C ALA A 133 -2.95 41.17 -2.38
N PRO A 134 -3.92 41.62 -1.55
CA PRO A 134 -3.86 41.44 -0.11
C PRO A 134 -3.64 39.97 0.28
N ASN A 135 -2.78 39.73 1.28
CA ASN A 135 -2.41 38.41 1.82
C ASN A 135 -1.72 37.43 0.84
N ALA A 136 -1.67 37.72 -0.47
CA ALA A 136 -1.16 36.78 -1.46
C ALA A 136 0.34 36.53 -1.33
N GLN A 137 1.13 37.55 -0.99
CA GLN A 137 2.58 37.41 -0.78
C GLN A 137 2.89 36.49 0.40
N THR A 138 2.22 36.71 1.55
CA THR A 138 2.37 35.89 2.76
C THR A 138 2.01 34.42 2.50
N ILE A 139 0.88 34.17 1.84
CA ILE A 139 0.45 32.80 1.51
C ILE A 139 1.40 32.16 0.49
N TYR A 140 1.88 32.92 -0.50
CA TYR A 140 2.84 32.43 -1.47
C TYR A 140 4.16 32.00 -0.82
N ASP A 141 4.70 32.83 0.08
CA ASP A 141 5.98 32.57 0.74
C ASP A 141 5.92 31.33 1.63
N ASP A 142 4.81 31.13 2.34
CA ASP A 142 4.56 29.92 3.13
C ASP A 142 4.52 28.66 2.24
N LEU A 143 3.69 28.67 1.20
CA LEU A 143 3.51 27.50 0.32
C LEU A 143 4.73 27.20 -0.56
N LYS A 144 5.56 28.20 -0.87
CA LYS A 144 6.77 28.03 -1.68
C LYS A 144 7.83 27.19 -0.98
N THR A 145 7.85 27.15 0.35
CA THR A 145 8.83 26.36 1.14
C THR A 145 8.89 24.90 0.68
N ARG A 146 7.74 24.31 0.32
CA ARG A 146 7.62 22.95 -0.22
C ARG A 146 8.36 22.73 -1.55
N PHE A 147 8.60 23.78 -2.33
CA PHE A 147 9.27 23.73 -3.63
C PHE A 147 10.71 24.24 -3.61
N ALA A 148 11.19 24.76 -2.48
CA ALA A 148 12.51 25.38 -2.34
C ALA A 148 13.69 24.41 -2.53
N GLY A 149 13.44 23.09 -2.53
CA GLY A 149 14.46 22.05 -2.71
C GLY A 149 14.55 21.43 -4.11
N ARG A 150 13.85 21.92 -5.14
CA ARG A 150 14.02 21.43 -6.52
C ARG A 150 15.08 22.29 -7.23
N PRO A 151 16.32 21.80 -7.44
CA PRO A 151 17.24 22.49 -8.34
C PRO A 151 16.58 22.48 -9.72
N SER A 152 16.29 23.67 -10.24
CA SER A 152 15.95 23.80 -11.65
C SER A 152 17.15 23.27 -12.43
N MET A 153 17.01 22.13 -13.12
CA MET A 153 17.88 21.81 -14.25
C MET A 153 17.62 22.86 -15.34
N ARG A 154 18.12 24.08 -15.14
CA ARG A 154 18.43 24.96 -16.24
C ARG A 154 19.65 24.36 -16.92
N LYS A 155 19.45 23.92 -18.17
CA LYS A 155 20.50 23.56 -19.11
C LYS A 155 21.67 24.52 -18.90
N LYS A 156 22.82 23.96 -18.50
CA LYS A 156 24.08 24.68 -18.53
C LYS A 156 24.35 25.01 -20.00
N ASP A 157 24.48 26.30 -20.26
CA ASP A 157 24.72 26.88 -21.56
C ASP A 157 25.88 26.16 -22.28
N LYS A 158 25.64 25.81 -23.54
CA LYS A 158 26.71 25.57 -24.50
C LYS A 158 27.22 26.96 -24.90
N ASP A 159 28.24 27.45 -24.23
CA ASP A 159 29.28 28.24 -24.89
C ASP A 159 30.56 28.24 -24.04
N GLU A 160 31.61 27.61 -24.55
CA GLU A 160 32.98 28.15 -24.62
C GLU A 160 33.92 27.10 -25.27
N SER A 161 34.21 27.36 -26.53
CA SER A 161 35.52 27.36 -27.20
C SER A 161 36.57 26.24 -26.97
N ALA A 162 37.05 25.74 -28.12
CA ALA A 162 38.12 24.75 -28.35
C ALA A 162 39.52 25.16 -27.82
N PRO A 163 40.52 24.25 -27.93
CA PRO A 163 41.49 24.46 -29.04
C PRO A 163 41.98 23.17 -29.72
N GLN A 164 42.32 23.30 -31.01
CA GLN A 164 43.35 22.49 -31.70
C GLN A 164 44.58 23.39 -31.91
#